data_AF-A0A7V9SKU6-F1
#
_entry.id   AF-A0A7V9SKU6-F1
#
_cell.length_a   1.000
_cell.length_b   1.000
_cell.length_c   1.000
_cell.angle_alpha   90.00
_cell.angle_beta   90.00
_cell.angle_gamma   90.00
#
_symmetry.space_group_name_H-M   'P 1'
#
loop_
_entity.id
_entity.type
_entity.pdbx_description
1 polymer ?
#
loop_
_entity_poly.entity_id
_entity_poly.type
_entity_poly.pdbx_seq_one_letter_code
_entity_poly.pdbx_strand_id
1 'polypeptide(L)'
;MKLEQTSAWAGLFYFCSRVRESGKDSQAFITFPEGNGRFINFLHDKVKDKTRLKTIALEIIPNEKGVDVVCLNTETNELKGFHCEKVVFAAPIFTANYLIRDFRANPPAYVKEFQHNAWFVANLFLKDRPKTQFEKDFPFAWDNVLYESPGLGYVNATHQKGIDHGATVLTYYYPMCAEENARAKLFGLGWKELADICLTDLSRAHKDIFELTTRIDIMRWGHAMISPRPNFLWSGAREQAQKSYRDIHFVHSDLSGIALFEEAFYHGLRAAGEILKN
;
A
#
# COMPACT_ATOMS: atom_id res chain seq x y z
N MET A 1 -2.57 3.74 -14.01
CA MET A 1 -2.08 4.82 -14.88
C MET A 1 -2.40 4.39 -16.30
N LYS A 2 -2.23 5.25 -17.31
CA LYS A 2 -2.29 4.77 -18.69
C LYS A 2 -1.02 3.99 -19.05
N LEU A 3 -1.06 3.24 -20.15
CA LEU A 3 0.05 2.40 -20.60
C LEU A 3 1.31 3.24 -20.83
N GLU A 4 1.16 4.40 -21.49
CA GLU A 4 2.23 5.35 -21.78
C GLU A 4 2.84 6.03 -20.55
N GLN A 5 2.16 5.95 -19.40
CA GLN A 5 2.61 6.51 -18.12
C GLN A 5 3.23 5.46 -17.20
N THR A 6 3.32 4.21 -17.65
CA THR A 6 3.78 3.07 -16.83
C THR A 6 5.13 2.57 -17.36
N SER A 7 6.08 2.34 -16.45
CA SER A 7 7.37 1.75 -16.78
C SER A 7 7.19 0.30 -17.23
N ALA A 8 7.50 0.01 -18.50
CA ALA A 8 7.53 -1.35 -19.03
C ALA A 8 8.49 -2.24 -18.23
N TRP A 9 9.64 -1.70 -17.83
CA TRP A 9 10.60 -2.43 -17.00
C TRP A 9 10.02 -2.79 -15.63
N ALA A 10 9.30 -1.87 -14.97
CA ALA A 10 8.66 -2.17 -13.68
C ALA A 10 7.63 -3.29 -13.81
N GLY A 11 6.85 -3.31 -14.91
CA GLY A 11 5.93 -4.39 -15.22
C GLY A 11 6.66 -5.73 -15.41
N LEU A 12 7.68 -5.78 -16.26
CA LEU A 12 8.49 -6.99 -16.47
C LEU A 12 9.12 -7.48 -15.16
N PHE A 13 9.75 -6.58 -14.40
CA PHE A 13 10.33 -6.91 -13.11
C PHE A 13 9.29 -7.51 -12.15
N TYR A 14 8.10 -6.91 -12.04
CA TYR A 14 7.06 -7.39 -11.13
C TYR A 14 6.60 -8.82 -11.45
N PHE A 15 6.46 -9.18 -12.72
CA PHE A 15 6.03 -10.51 -13.13
C PHE A 15 7.19 -11.52 -13.15
N CYS A 16 8.34 -11.14 -13.67
CA CYS A 16 9.48 -12.05 -13.83
C CYS A 16 10.21 -12.33 -12.51
N SER A 17 10.18 -11.42 -11.52
CA SER A 17 10.84 -11.64 -10.22
C SER A 17 10.15 -12.70 -9.34
N ARG A 18 8.94 -13.14 -9.70
CA ARG A 18 8.13 -14.09 -8.93
C ARG A 18 8.35 -15.55 -9.32
N VAL A 19 9.06 -15.79 -10.42
CA VAL A 19 9.40 -17.12 -10.91
C VAL A 19 10.89 -17.34 -10.77
N ARG A 20 11.28 -18.55 -10.35
CA ARG A 20 12.71 -18.90 -10.22
C ARG A 20 13.39 -19.04 -11.57
N GLU A 21 12.65 -19.58 -12.55
CA GLU A 21 13.10 -19.84 -13.91
C GLU A 21 11.94 -19.59 -14.88
N SER A 22 12.26 -19.29 -16.13
CA SER A 22 11.25 -19.09 -17.19
C SER A 22 10.41 -20.35 -17.41
N GLY A 23 9.10 -20.19 -17.56
CA GLY A 23 8.15 -21.30 -17.77
C GLY A 23 7.85 -22.13 -16.52
N LYS A 24 8.34 -21.74 -15.33
CA LYS A 24 7.95 -22.34 -14.06
C LYS A 24 6.83 -21.53 -13.40
N ASP A 25 6.02 -22.21 -12.60
CA ASP A 25 5.02 -21.54 -11.76
C ASP A 25 5.70 -20.68 -10.68
N SER A 26 5.02 -19.60 -10.31
CA SER A 26 5.42 -18.80 -9.15
C SER A 26 5.30 -19.62 -7.87
N GLN A 27 6.01 -19.21 -6.81
CA GLN A 27 5.80 -19.81 -5.49
C GLN A 27 4.33 -19.68 -5.06
N ALA A 28 3.83 -20.70 -4.36
CA ALA A 28 2.49 -20.67 -3.79
C ALA A 28 2.38 -19.52 -2.79
N PHE A 29 1.29 -18.77 -2.88
CA PHE A 29 0.97 -17.73 -1.91
C PHE A 29 0.44 -18.38 -0.64
N ILE A 30 0.87 -17.88 0.51
CA ILE A 30 0.40 -18.33 1.82
C ILE A 30 -0.01 -17.10 2.61
N THR A 31 -1.21 -17.12 3.19
CA THR A 31 -1.65 -16.11 4.14
C THR A 31 -2.08 -16.76 5.45
N PHE A 32 -1.93 -16.02 6.55
CA PHE A 32 -2.51 -16.42 7.83
C PHE A 32 -4.03 -16.23 7.79
N PRO A 33 -4.81 -16.99 8.57
CA PRO A 33 -6.26 -16.75 8.72
C PRO A 33 -6.60 -15.31 9.11
N GLU A 34 -5.76 -14.67 9.92
CA GLU A 34 -5.89 -13.26 10.34
C GLU A 34 -5.33 -12.26 9.29
N GLY A 35 -4.86 -12.74 8.14
CA GLY A 35 -4.15 -11.97 7.13
C GLY A 35 -2.86 -11.34 7.67
N ASN A 36 -2.46 -10.21 7.08
CA ASN A 36 -1.27 -9.46 7.52
C ASN A 36 -1.38 -8.93 8.97
N GLY A 37 -2.60 -8.88 9.53
CA GLY A 37 -2.83 -8.53 10.93
C GLY A 37 -2.08 -9.45 11.90
N ARG A 38 -1.84 -10.72 11.52
CA ARG A 38 -1.01 -11.65 12.29
C ARG A 38 0.38 -11.07 12.58
N PHE A 39 1.06 -10.58 11.55
CA PHE A 39 2.40 -10.02 11.67
C PHE A 39 2.40 -8.72 12.47
N ILE A 40 1.45 -7.84 12.20
CA ILE A 40 1.34 -6.56 12.90
C ILE A 40 1.12 -6.77 14.40
N ASN A 41 0.20 -7.65 14.78
CA ASN A 41 -0.07 -7.96 16.18
C ASN A 41 1.16 -8.58 16.85
N PHE A 42 1.80 -9.56 16.21
CA PHE A 42 3.00 -10.19 16.75
C PHE A 42 4.13 -9.19 16.99
N LEU A 43 4.41 -8.30 16.03
CA LEU A 43 5.46 -7.30 16.16
C LEU A 43 5.10 -6.24 17.20
N HIS A 44 3.87 -5.74 17.18
CA HIS A 44 3.40 -4.75 18.13
C HIS A 44 3.48 -5.29 19.56
N ASP A 45 3.10 -6.54 19.81
CA ASP A 45 3.18 -7.15 21.15
C ASP A 45 4.60 -7.15 21.73
N LYS A 46 5.64 -7.17 20.89
CA LYS A 46 7.05 -7.09 21.33
C LYS A 46 7.49 -5.69 21.73
N VAL A 47 6.81 -4.65 21.27
CA VAL A 47 7.22 -3.26 21.46
C VAL A 47 6.13 -2.36 22.05
N LYS A 48 4.97 -2.91 22.40
CA LYS A 48 3.78 -2.16 22.84
C LYS A 48 4.05 -1.21 24.00
N ASP A 49 4.89 -1.60 24.96
CA ASP A 49 5.25 -0.76 26.13
C ASP A 49 6.11 0.46 25.72
N LYS A 50 6.68 0.42 24.52
CA LYS A 50 7.45 1.50 23.90
C LYS A 50 6.68 2.18 22.75
N THR A 51 5.49 1.70 22.42
CA THR A 51 4.64 2.27 21.37
C THR A 51 3.74 3.36 21.94
N ARG A 52 3.72 4.52 21.29
CA ARG A 52 2.81 5.62 21.63
C ARG A 52 1.78 5.77 20.52
N LEU A 53 0.60 5.17 20.73
CA LEU A 53 -0.55 5.38 19.85
C LEU A 53 -1.12 6.78 20.06
N LYS A 54 -1.97 7.23 19.11
CA LYS A 54 -2.65 8.54 19.18
C LYS A 54 -1.68 9.71 19.38
N THR A 55 -0.46 9.54 18.86
CA THR A 55 0.64 10.51 18.94
C THR A 55 1.12 10.75 17.52
N ILE A 56 1.01 12.00 17.06
CA ILE A 56 1.40 12.41 15.71
C ILE A 56 2.69 13.21 15.80
N ALA A 57 3.72 12.82 15.06
CA ALA A 57 4.90 13.66 14.87
C ALA A 57 4.53 14.87 14.01
N LEU A 58 4.76 16.08 14.52
CA LEU A 58 4.48 17.34 13.84
C LEU A 58 5.72 17.90 13.15
N GLU A 59 6.89 17.74 13.79
CA GLU A 59 8.14 18.28 13.27
C GLU A 59 9.34 17.47 13.77
N ILE A 60 10.32 17.28 12.89
CA ILE A 60 11.58 16.60 13.11
C ILE A 60 12.69 17.61 12.84
N ILE A 61 13.52 17.85 13.84
CA ILE A 61 14.47 18.97 13.89
C ILE A 61 15.86 18.38 14.12
N PRO A 62 16.60 18.07 13.04
CA PRO A 62 17.97 17.60 13.20
C PRO A 62 18.86 18.77 13.65
N ASN A 63 19.73 18.52 14.62
CA ASN A 63 20.67 19.48 15.20
C ASN A 63 22.07 18.85 15.37
N GLU A 64 23.02 19.58 15.96
CA GLU A 64 24.41 19.09 16.12
C GLU A 64 24.56 17.93 17.13
N LYS A 65 23.58 17.73 18.01
CA LYS A 65 23.59 16.73 19.09
C LYS A 65 22.55 15.62 18.89
N GLY A 66 22.01 15.47 17.68
CA GLY A 66 21.00 14.48 17.34
C GLY A 66 19.76 15.12 16.72
N VAL A 67 18.57 14.66 17.11
CA VAL A 67 17.30 15.03 16.49
C VAL A 67 16.24 15.26 17.55
N ASP A 68 15.61 16.43 17.54
CA ASP A 68 14.43 16.70 18.34
C ASP A 68 13.16 16.41 17.53
N VAL A 69 12.20 15.71 18.14
CA VAL A 69 10.91 15.39 17.54
C VAL A 69 9.80 16.00 18.38
N VAL A 70 8.98 16.85 17.76
CA VAL A 70 7.78 17.44 18.36
C VAL A 70 6.58 16.59 18.00
N CYS A 71 5.84 16.13 18.99
CA CYS A 71 4.67 15.29 18.84
C CYS A 71 3.43 15.93 19.48
N LEU A 72 2.25 15.64 18.91
CA LEU A 72 0.94 15.96 19.47
C LEU A 72 0.24 14.67 19.91
N ASN A 73 -0.19 14.62 21.17
CA ASN A 73 -1.15 13.63 21.61
C ASN A 73 -2.56 14.05 21.15
N THR A 74 -3.22 13.25 20.32
CA THR A 74 -4.51 13.59 19.73
C THR A 74 -5.70 13.43 20.69
N GLU A 75 -5.49 12.83 21.86
CA GLU A 75 -6.52 12.75 22.91
C GLU A 75 -6.44 13.91 23.89
N THR A 76 -5.24 14.23 24.34
CA THR A 76 -5.03 15.30 25.35
C THR A 76 -4.78 16.67 24.73
N ASN A 77 -4.49 16.72 23.43
CA ASN A 77 -4.00 17.91 22.70
C ASN A 77 -2.67 18.48 23.25
N GLU A 78 -1.92 17.67 24.00
CA GLU A 78 -0.64 18.08 24.56
C GLU A 78 0.49 17.94 23.55
N LEU A 79 1.36 18.94 23.50
CA LEU A 79 2.62 18.90 22.77
C LEU A 79 3.73 18.31 23.65
N LYS A 80 4.49 17.38 23.08
CA LYS A 80 5.63 16.76 23.74
C LYS A 80 6.84 16.71 22.81
N GLY A 81 7.99 17.14 23.33
CA GLY A 81 9.28 16.99 22.67
C GLY A 81 10.00 15.71 23.09
N PHE A 82 10.67 15.07 22.15
CA PHE A 82 11.63 14.00 22.40
C PHE A 82 12.97 14.39 21.81
N HIS A 83 14.03 14.32 22.62
CA HIS A 83 15.40 14.38 22.12
C HIS A 83 15.88 12.96 21.83
N CYS A 84 16.38 12.73 20.63
CA CYS A 84 16.83 11.43 20.14
C CYS A 84 18.24 11.55 19.58
N GLU A 85 19.12 10.59 19.88
CA GLU A 85 20.43 10.52 19.20
C GLU A 85 20.26 10.22 17.71
N LYS A 86 19.35 9.28 17.38
CA LYS A 86 19.01 8.88 16.01
C LYS A 86 17.50 8.71 15.84
N VAL A 87 16.99 8.95 14.64
CA VAL A 87 15.57 8.80 14.29
C VAL A 87 15.43 7.89 13.07
N VAL A 88 14.48 6.95 13.13
CA VAL A 88 14.04 6.17 11.96
C VAL A 88 12.76 6.78 11.42
N PHE A 89 12.82 7.32 10.20
CA PHE A 89 11.67 7.84 9.47
C PHE A 89 11.00 6.73 8.67
N ALA A 90 9.88 6.21 9.19
CA ALA A 90 9.16 5.05 8.64
C ALA A 90 7.86 5.40 7.90
N ALA A 91 7.81 6.55 7.24
CA ALA A 91 6.63 7.04 6.51
C ALA A 91 6.95 7.20 5.00
N PRO A 92 5.93 7.31 4.11
CA PRO A 92 6.16 7.52 2.68
C PRO A 92 7.09 8.71 2.43
N ILE A 93 8.03 8.56 1.51
CA ILE A 93 9.19 9.49 1.42
C ILE A 93 8.76 10.91 1.10
N PHE A 94 7.69 11.10 0.32
CA PHE A 94 7.16 12.42 0.01
C PHE A 94 6.71 13.20 1.27
N THR A 95 6.37 12.49 2.36
CA THR A 95 5.94 13.13 3.62
C THR A 95 7.08 13.80 4.38
N ALA A 96 8.34 13.46 4.05
CA ALA A 96 9.52 14.03 4.70
C ALA A 96 9.60 15.55 4.54
N ASN A 97 9.17 16.10 3.39
CA ASN A 97 9.13 17.56 3.14
C ASN A 97 8.19 18.31 4.10
N TYR A 98 7.22 17.61 4.70
CA TYR A 98 6.28 18.22 5.64
C TYR A 98 6.73 18.05 7.08
N LEU A 99 7.56 17.06 7.40
CA LEU A 99 7.91 16.71 8.77
C LEU A 99 9.33 17.14 9.15
N ILE A 100 10.29 17.05 8.24
CA ILE A 100 11.69 17.42 8.53
C ILE A 100 11.89 18.90 8.24
N ARG A 101 12.25 19.67 9.28
CA ARG A 101 12.38 21.13 9.20
C ARG A 101 13.29 21.57 8.05
N ASP A 102 14.45 20.96 7.92
CA ASP A 102 15.44 21.29 6.89
C ASP A 102 14.91 20.99 5.48
N PHE A 103 14.13 19.90 5.30
CA PHE A 103 13.52 19.56 4.02
C PHE A 103 12.35 20.48 3.70
N ARG A 104 11.60 20.96 4.70
CA ARG A 104 10.56 21.97 4.47
C ARG A 104 11.17 23.28 3.96
N ALA A 105 12.30 23.70 4.54
CA ALA A 105 12.99 24.92 4.16
C ALA A 105 13.70 24.81 2.80
N ASN A 106 14.33 23.66 2.53
CA ASN A 106 15.02 23.39 1.27
C ASN A 106 14.79 21.93 0.82
N PRO A 107 13.67 21.63 0.14
CA PRO A 107 13.31 20.28 -0.25
C PRO A 107 14.35 19.63 -1.17
N PRO A 108 14.89 18.44 -0.82
CA PRO A 108 15.75 17.73 -1.74
C PRO A 108 15.01 17.37 -3.03
N ALA A 109 15.64 17.62 -4.18
CA ALA A 109 15.00 17.45 -5.48
C ALA A 109 14.50 16.02 -5.74
N TYR A 110 15.13 15.00 -5.14
CA TYR A 110 14.73 13.60 -5.31
C TYR A 110 13.38 13.27 -4.66
N VAL A 111 12.93 14.01 -3.64
CA VAL A 111 11.70 13.69 -2.88
C VAL A 111 10.46 13.78 -3.78
N LYS A 112 10.46 14.70 -4.76
CA LYS A 112 9.35 14.87 -5.72
C LYS A 112 9.14 13.68 -6.66
N GLU A 113 10.14 12.80 -6.78
CA GLU A 113 10.05 11.63 -7.64
C GLU A 113 9.17 10.53 -7.02
N PHE A 114 8.98 10.56 -5.70
CA PHE A 114 8.15 9.63 -4.94
C PHE A 114 6.67 10.00 -5.03
N GLN A 115 6.06 9.66 -6.17
CA GLN A 115 4.65 9.92 -6.44
C GLN A 115 3.83 8.67 -6.16
N HIS A 116 2.65 8.83 -5.56
CA HIS A 116 1.76 7.72 -5.22
C HIS A 116 0.43 7.84 -5.96
N ASN A 117 -0.16 6.69 -6.28
CA ASN A 117 -1.48 6.64 -6.89
C ASN A 117 -2.57 6.52 -5.82
N ALA A 118 -3.76 7.03 -6.11
CA ALA A 118 -4.94 6.80 -5.29
C ALA A 118 -5.72 5.58 -5.80
N TRP A 119 -6.33 4.84 -4.90
CA TRP A 119 -7.28 3.79 -5.26
C TRP A 119 -8.28 3.56 -4.12
N PHE A 120 -9.34 2.81 -4.39
CA PHE A 120 -10.12 2.20 -3.31
C PHE A 120 -10.13 0.69 -3.45
N VAL A 121 -10.31 0.05 -2.30
CA VAL A 121 -10.47 -1.40 -2.19
C VAL A 121 -11.84 -1.65 -1.59
N ALA A 122 -12.63 -2.52 -2.22
CA ALA A 122 -13.95 -2.91 -1.73
C ALA A 122 -13.95 -4.40 -1.37
N ASN A 123 -14.36 -4.72 -0.15
CA ASN A 123 -14.61 -6.10 0.27
C ASN A 123 -16.12 -6.35 0.24
N LEU A 124 -16.55 -7.14 -0.75
CA LEU A 124 -17.94 -7.52 -0.94
C LEU A 124 -18.17 -8.87 -0.26
N PHE A 125 -19.02 -8.86 0.77
CA PHE A 125 -19.49 -10.07 1.43
C PHE A 125 -20.70 -10.60 0.67
N LEU A 126 -20.60 -11.83 0.19
CA LEU A 126 -21.64 -12.47 -0.59
C LEU A 126 -22.29 -13.60 0.21
N LYS A 127 -23.61 -13.73 0.11
CA LYS A 127 -24.37 -14.85 0.71
C LYS A 127 -24.10 -16.19 0.02
N ASP A 128 -23.71 -16.15 -1.25
CA ASP A 128 -23.29 -17.30 -2.05
C ASP A 128 -22.30 -16.86 -3.14
N ARG A 129 -21.68 -17.81 -3.85
CA ARG A 129 -20.78 -17.51 -4.98
C ARG A 129 -21.56 -17.12 -6.24
N PRO A 130 -21.02 -16.22 -7.08
CA PRO A 130 -21.61 -15.91 -8.37
C PRO A 130 -21.75 -17.14 -9.25
N LYS A 131 -22.87 -17.25 -9.96
CA LYS A 131 -23.08 -18.32 -10.93
C LYS A 131 -22.19 -18.14 -12.15
N THR A 132 -21.67 -19.25 -12.69
CA THR A 132 -21.09 -19.24 -14.03
C THR A 132 -22.15 -18.87 -15.06
N GLN A 133 -21.78 -18.11 -16.08
CA GLN A 133 -22.73 -17.69 -17.12
C GLN A 133 -22.92 -18.79 -18.16
N PHE A 134 -21.86 -19.54 -18.44
CA PHE A 134 -21.85 -20.63 -19.40
C PHE A 134 -21.26 -21.90 -18.78
N GLU A 135 -21.72 -23.07 -19.24
CA GLU A 135 -21.21 -24.37 -18.75
C GLU A 135 -19.71 -24.57 -18.98
N LYS A 136 -19.17 -23.91 -20.02
CA LYS A 136 -17.74 -23.94 -20.39
C LYS A 136 -16.89 -22.89 -19.68
N ASP A 137 -17.49 -22.08 -18.81
CA ASP A 137 -16.73 -21.06 -18.08
C ASP A 137 -15.69 -21.72 -17.19
N PHE A 138 -14.56 -21.04 -17.02
CA PHE A 138 -13.55 -21.48 -16.08
C PHE A 138 -14.15 -21.46 -14.65
N PRO A 139 -13.82 -22.44 -13.80
CA PRO A 139 -14.26 -22.44 -12.41
C PRO A 139 -13.88 -21.14 -11.69
N PHE A 140 -14.59 -20.82 -10.62
CA PHE A 140 -14.36 -19.60 -9.85
C PHE A 140 -12.91 -19.52 -9.35
N ALA A 141 -12.12 -18.64 -9.97
CA ALA A 141 -10.69 -18.54 -9.73
C ALA A 141 -10.39 -17.74 -8.45
N TRP A 142 -9.17 -17.88 -7.94
CA TRP A 142 -8.69 -17.00 -6.88
C TRP A 142 -8.54 -15.56 -7.37
N ASP A 143 -7.83 -15.33 -8.48
CA ASP A 143 -7.61 -14.01 -9.07
C ASP A 143 -8.40 -13.88 -10.38
N ASN A 144 -9.12 -12.78 -10.54
CA ASN A 144 -10.07 -12.57 -11.62
C ASN A 144 -9.94 -11.16 -12.16
N VAL A 145 -9.55 -11.04 -13.42
CA VAL A 145 -9.43 -9.76 -14.14
C VAL A 145 -10.57 -9.64 -15.13
N LEU A 146 -11.25 -8.49 -15.16
CA LEU A 146 -12.36 -8.23 -16.08
C LEU A 146 -11.83 -7.55 -17.34
N TYR A 147 -12.22 -8.07 -18.50
CA TYR A 147 -11.87 -7.45 -19.78
C TYR A 147 -12.57 -6.08 -19.94
N GLU A 148 -11.81 -5.08 -20.41
CA GLU A 148 -12.25 -3.69 -20.57
C GLU A 148 -12.89 -3.10 -19.30
N SER A 149 -12.47 -3.56 -18.13
CA SER A 149 -12.85 -2.97 -16.84
C SER A 149 -11.90 -1.83 -16.46
N PRO A 150 -12.42 -0.77 -15.82
CA PRO A 150 -11.58 0.25 -15.18
C PRO A 150 -10.88 -0.25 -13.89
N GLY A 151 -11.34 -1.37 -13.32
CA GLY A 151 -10.73 -2.01 -12.15
C GLY A 151 -9.55 -2.91 -12.50
N LEU A 152 -8.77 -3.30 -11.49
CA LEU A 152 -7.75 -4.35 -11.62
C LEU A 152 -8.34 -5.76 -11.45
N GLY A 153 -9.65 -5.86 -11.28
CA GLY A 153 -10.33 -7.11 -10.97
C GLY A 153 -10.54 -7.32 -9.47
N TYR A 154 -10.74 -8.57 -9.09
CA TYR A 154 -10.98 -8.97 -7.71
C TYR A 154 -10.35 -10.31 -7.40
N VAL A 155 -10.06 -10.51 -6.11
CA VAL A 155 -9.66 -11.81 -5.59
C VAL A 155 -10.77 -12.43 -4.74
N ASN A 156 -10.92 -13.75 -4.80
CA ASN A 156 -11.65 -14.52 -3.81
C ASN A 156 -10.81 -14.62 -2.52
N ALA A 157 -11.12 -13.75 -1.56
CA ALA A 157 -10.39 -13.68 -0.29
C ALA A 157 -10.56 -14.95 0.58
N THR A 158 -11.50 -15.83 0.23
CA THR A 158 -11.74 -17.09 0.94
C THR A 158 -11.11 -18.31 0.28
N HIS A 159 -10.40 -18.17 -0.85
CA HIS A 159 -9.90 -19.31 -1.64
C HIS A 159 -9.03 -20.29 -0.82
N GLN A 160 -8.18 -19.79 0.09
CA GLN A 160 -7.30 -20.64 0.91
C GLN A 160 -8.03 -21.46 1.98
N LYS A 161 -9.34 -21.23 2.18
CA LYS A 161 -10.15 -22.10 3.05
C LYS A 161 -10.45 -23.45 2.41
N GLY A 162 -10.25 -23.59 1.09
CA GLY A 162 -10.58 -24.80 0.35
C GLY A 162 -12.09 -25.06 0.23
N ILE A 163 -12.92 -24.04 0.48
CA ILE A 163 -14.39 -24.12 0.39
C ILE A 163 -14.83 -23.43 -0.90
N ASP A 164 -15.33 -24.20 -1.85
CA ASP A 164 -15.72 -23.78 -3.20
C ASP A 164 -17.21 -23.49 -3.38
N HIS A 165 -18.00 -23.52 -2.31
CA HIS A 165 -19.45 -23.26 -2.30
C HIS A 165 -19.84 -22.29 -1.17
N GLY A 166 -21.05 -21.71 -1.27
CA GLY A 166 -21.62 -20.88 -0.21
C GLY A 166 -21.00 -19.49 -0.08
N ALA A 167 -21.15 -18.88 1.10
CA ALA A 167 -20.75 -17.51 1.35
C ALA A 167 -19.25 -17.26 1.12
N THR A 168 -18.93 -16.09 0.57
CA THR A 168 -17.56 -15.69 0.25
C THR A 168 -17.34 -14.19 0.41
N VAL A 169 -16.07 -13.78 0.38
CA VAL A 169 -15.68 -12.38 0.29
C VAL A 169 -14.87 -12.15 -0.97
N LEU A 170 -15.28 -11.18 -1.79
CA LEU A 170 -14.52 -10.70 -2.94
C LEU A 170 -13.82 -9.40 -2.56
N THR A 171 -12.51 -9.32 -2.78
CA THR A 171 -11.74 -8.09 -2.61
C THR A 171 -11.47 -7.49 -3.98
N TYR A 172 -12.18 -6.41 -4.31
CA TYR A 172 -12.11 -5.68 -5.57
C TYR A 172 -11.16 -4.48 -5.46
N TYR A 173 -10.38 -4.24 -6.52
CA TYR A 173 -9.38 -3.18 -6.57
C TYR A 173 -9.68 -2.17 -7.68
N TYR A 174 -9.85 -0.89 -7.33
CA TYR A 174 -10.16 0.17 -8.29
C TYR A 174 -9.08 1.27 -8.29
N PRO A 175 -8.15 1.26 -9.26
CA PRO A 175 -7.10 2.27 -9.36
C PRO A 175 -7.64 3.59 -9.93
N MET A 176 -7.52 4.68 -9.17
CA MET A 176 -7.85 6.03 -9.64
C MET A 176 -6.58 6.70 -10.17
N CYS A 177 -6.11 6.20 -11.30
CA CYS A 177 -4.80 6.57 -11.82
C CYS A 177 -4.84 7.38 -13.13
N ALA A 178 -6.03 7.68 -13.65
CA ALA A 178 -6.19 8.47 -14.87
C ALA A 178 -6.55 9.94 -14.55
N GLU A 179 -6.94 10.22 -13.31
CA GLU A 179 -7.39 11.54 -12.87
C GLU A 179 -6.25 12.35 -12.23
N GLU A 180 -6.04 13.58 -12.71
CA GLU A 180 -5.02 14.49 -12.14
C GLU A 180 -5.24 14.76 -10.65
N ASN A 181 -6.51 14.81 -10.21
CA ASN A 181 -6.91 15.04 -8.81
C ASN A 181 -7.54 13.79 -8.18
N ALA A 182 -7.06 12.60 -8.54
CA ALA A 182 -7.62 11.32 -8.10
C ALA A 182 -7.88 11.24 -6.60
N ARG A 183 -6.94 11.72 -5.77
CA ARG A 183 -7.09 11.75 -4.32
C ARG A 183 -8.30 12.59 -3.87
N ALA A 184 -8.44 13.81 -4.38
CA ALA A 184 -9.56 14.68 -4.02
C ALA A 184 -10.89 14.07 -4.48
N LYS A 185 -10.94 13.51 -5.70
CA LYS A 185 -12.11 12.79 -6.22
C LYS A 185 -12.48 11.61 -5.32
N LEU A 186 -11.52 10.77 -4.95
CA LEU A 186 -11.73 9.62 -4.07
C LEU A 186 -12.36 10.00 -2.73
N PHE A 187 -11.89 11.08 -2.12
CA PHE A 187 -12.42 11.54 -0.83
C PHE A 187 -13.73 12.32 -0.95
N GLY A 188 -14.04 12.85 -2.13
CA GLY A 188 -15.34 13.46 -2.44
C GLY A 188 -16.47 12.45 -2.65
N LEU A 189 -16.15 11.21 -3.05
CA LEU A 189 -17.13 10.14 -3.25
C LEU A 189 -17.62 9.58 -1.91
N GLY A 190 -18.95 9.46 -1.79
CA GLY A 190 -19.62 8.78 -0.70
C GLY A 190 -19.52 7.26 -0.80
N TRP A 191 -19.88 6.57 0.29
CA TRP A 191 -19.86 5.10 0.32
C TRP A 191 -20.77 4.47 -0.74
N LYS A 192 -21.98 5.01 -0.95
CA LYS A 192 -22.95 4.49 -1.94
C LYS A 192 -22.41 4.57 -3.37
N GLU A 193 -21.77 5.68 -3.72
CA GLU A 193 -21.19 5.88 -5.06
C GLU A 193 -20.03 4.91 -5.29
N LEU A 194 -19.15 4.72 -4.31
CA LEU A 194 -18.05 3.76 -4.41
C LEU A 194 -18.54 2.30 -4.48
N ALA A 195 -19.60 1.97 -3.76
CA ALA A 195 -20.27 0.67 -3.82
C ALA A 195 -20.91 0.43 -5.21
N ASP A 196 -21.56 1.45 -5.76
CA ASP A 196 -22.18 1.36 -7.09
C ASP A 196 -21.13 1.19 -8.20
N ILE A 197 -19.99 1.88 -8.10
CA ILE A 197 -18.85 1.71 -9.02
C ILE A 197 -18.38 0.26 -9.04
N CYS A 198 -18.14 -0.36 -7.88
CA CYS A 198 -17.63 -1.74 -7.84
C CYS A 198 -18.68 -2.77 -8.25
N LEU A 199 -19.94 -2.62 -7.81
CA LEU A 199 -21.02 -3.54 -8.18
C LEU A 199 -21.34 -3.47 -9.68
N THR A 200 -21.40 -2.26 -10.25
CA THR A 200 -21.63 -2.06 -11.68
C THR A 200 -20.54 -2.73 -12.50
N ASP A 201 -19.28 -2.55 -12.14
CA ASP A 201 -18.18 -3.19 -12.86
C ASP A 201 -18.20 -4.72 -12.72
N LEU A 202 -18.39 -5.25 -11.51
CA LEU A 202 -18.48 -6.69 -11.27
C LEU A 202 -19.70 -7.32 -11.97
N SER A 203 -20.79 -6.58 -12.17
CA SER A 203 -21.98 -7.06 -12.88
C SER A 203 -21.76 -7.37 -14.36
N ARG A 204 -20.63 -6.92 -14.93
CA ARG A 204 -20.19 -7.30 -16.27
C ARG A 204 -19.96 -8.82 -16.34
N ALA A 205 -19.27 -9.36 -15.33
CA ALA A 205 -18.95 -10.79 -15.20
C ALA A 205 -19.98 -11.57 -14.37
N HIS A 206 -20.65 -10.94 -13.40
CA HIS A 206 -21.51 -11.61 -12.42
C HIS A 206 -22.87 -10.94 -12.31
N LYS A 207 -23.86 -11.38 -13.10
CA LYS A 207 -25.17 -10.71 -13.20
C LYS A 207 -25.95 -10.67 -11.88
N ASP A 208 -25.70 -11.62 -11.00
CA ASP A 208 -26.31 -11.79 -9.69
C ASP A 208 -25.56 -11.06 -8.57
N ILE A 209 -24.46 -10.35 -8.86
CA ILE A 209 -23.60 -9.75 -7.82
C ILE A 209 -24.35 -8.81 -6.87
N PHE A 210 -25.31 -8.03 -7.40
CA PHE A 210 -26.13 -7.13 -6.59
C PHE A 210 -27.01 -7.90 -5.60
N GLU A 211 -27.60 -9.02 -6.01
CA GLU A 211 -28.47 -9.83 -5.16
C GLU A 211 -27.68 -10.67 -4.15
N LEU A 212 -26.47 -11.08 -4.53
CA LEU A 212 -25.56 -11.86 -3.68
C LEU A 212 -24.92 -11.02 -2.59
N THR A 213 -24.67 -9.73 -2.84
CA THR A 213 -23.92 -8.89 -1.91
C THR A 213 -24.76 -8.47 -0.71
N THR A 214 -24.34 -8.88 0.48
CA THR A 214 -25.01 -8.54 1.75
C THR A 214 -24.35 -7.40 2.50
N ARG A 215 -23.06 -7.12 2.21
CA ARG A 215 -22.28 -6.04 2.84
C ARG A 215 -21.11 -5.65 1.96
N ILE A 216 -20.76 -4.35 1.97
CA ILE A 216 -19.57 -3.83 1.29
C ILE A 216 -18.78 -2.95 2.26
N ASP A 217 -17.55 -3.33 2.53
CA ASP A 217 -16.59 -2.51 3.27
C ASP A 217 -15.63 -1.84 2.28
N ILE A 218 -15.47 -0.52 2.38
CA ILE A 218 -14.67 0.26 1.43
C ILE A 218 -13.52 0.96 2.16
N MET A 219 -12.31 0.72 1.68
CA MET A 219 -11.09 1.39 2.13
C MET A 219 -10.62 2.35 1.05
N ARG A 220 -10.44 3.62 1.43
CA ARG A 220 -10.00 4.70 0.53
C ARG A 220 -8.53 5.01 0.81
N TRP A 221 -7.67 4.81 -0.18
CA TRP A 221 -6.24 5.12 -0.05
C TRP A 221 -5.84 6.23 -1.01
N GLY A 222 -5.61 7.42 -0.47
CA GLY A 222 -5.18 8.58 -1.26
C GLY A 222 -3.72 8.52 -1.75
N HIS A 223 -2.89 7.69 -1.10
CA HIS A 223 -1.49 7.45 -1.44
C HIS A 223 -1.20 5.95 -1.27
N ALA A 224 -1.85 5.14 -2.10
CA ALA A 224 -1.89 3.70 -1.96
C ALA A 224 -0.53 3.02 -2.14
N MET A 225 0.06 3.23 -3.32
CA MET A 225 1.29 2.60 -3.75
C MET A 225 2.12 3.61 -4.50
N ILE A 226 3.44 3.46 -4.37
CA ILE A 226 4.40 4.18 -5.18
C ILE A 226 4.11 3.92 -6.67
N SER A 227 4.17 4.98 -7.46
CA SER A 227 3.78 4.98 -8.85
C SER A 227 4.95 4.49 -9.72
N PRO A 228 4.79 3.39 -10.49
CA PRO A 228 5.87 2.81 -11.29
C PRO A 228 6.04 3.59 -12.61
N ARG A 229 6.30 4.89 -12.51
CA ARG A 229 6.46 5.79 -13.66
C ARG A 229 7.73 5.45 -14.44
N PRO A 230 7.76 5.68 -15.77
CA PRO A 230 8.99 5.64 -16.55
C PRO A 230 10.11 6.43 -15.86
N ASN A 231 11.34 5.91 -15.94
CA ASN A 231 12.56 6.47 -15.37
C ASN A 231 12.64 6.55 -13.84
N PHE A 232 11.55 6.36 -13.08
CA PHE A 232 11.61 6.47 -11.61
C PHE A 232 12.65 5.53 -10.99
N LEU A 233 12.65 4.25 -11.40
CA LEU A 233 13.62 3.26 -10.91
C LEU A 233 15.08 3.62 -11.23
N TRP A 234 15.33 4.35 -12.32
CA TRP A 234 16.67 4.70 -12.80
C TRP A 234 17.05 6.18 -12.57
N SER A 235 16.19 6.93 -11.87
CA SER A 235 16.36 8.37 -11.65
C SER A 235 17.51 8.72 -10.68
N GLY A 236 18.06 7.74 -9.96
CA GLY A 236 18.97 7.99 -8.84
C GLY A 236 18.27 8.50 -7.57
N ALA A 237 16.93 8.71 -7.60
CA ALA A 237 16.19 9.28 -6.48
C ALA A 237 16.09 8.30 -5.29
N ARG A 238 15.94 7.00 -5.57
CA ARG A 238 15.89 5.96 -4.53
C ARG A 238 17.22 5.84 -3.81
N GLU A 239 18.31 5.82 -4.56
CA GLU A 239 19.67 5.73 -4.03
C GLU A 239 20.02 6.95 -3.17
N GLN A 240 19.53 8.14 -3.53
CA GLN A 240 19.66 9.33 -2.71
C GLN A 240 18.81 9.27 -1.45
N ALA A 241 17.55 8.85 -1.55
CA ALA A 241 16.62 8.75 -0.42
C ALA A 241 16.99 7.65 0.59
N GLN A 242 17.75 6.63 0.17
CA GLN A 242 18.25 5.58 1.07
C GLN A 242 19.37 6.06 2.00
N LYS A 243 20.07 7.15 1.64
CA LYS A 243 21.12 7.74 2.48
C LYS A 243 20.49 8.39 3.70
N SER A 244 21.14 8.24 4.87
CA SER A 244 20.74 8.99 6.04
C SER A 244 20.94 10.50 5.80
N TYR A 245 20.09 11.30 6.44
CA TYR A 245 20.26 12.75 6.49
C TYR A 245 20.55 13.14 7.93
N ARG A 246 21.81 13.47 8.22
CA ARG A 246 22.33 13.55 9.60
C ARG A 246 21.95 12.25 10.34
N ASP A 247 21.38 12.34 11.53
CA ASP A 247 20.97 11.17 12.33
C ASP A 247 19.56 10.64 12.01
N ILE A 248 19.01 10.98 10.84
CA ILE A 248 17.71 10.49 10.35
C ILE A 248 17.93 9.40 9.30
N HIS A 249 17.47 8.18 9.60
CA HIS A 249 17.51 7.02 8.71
C HIS A 249 16.12 6.77 8.09
N PHE A 250 16.05 6.69 6.76
CA PHE A 250 14.79 6.50 6.05
C PHE A 250 14.50 5.02 5.80
N VAL A 251 13.27 4.59 6.10
CA VAL A 251 12.77 3.25 5.81
C VAL A 251 11.36 3.32 5.24
N HIS A 252 11.15 2.72 4.08
CA HIS A 252 9.82 2.53 3.50
C HIS A 252 9.96 1.63 2.28
N SER A 253 8.91 0.90 1.88
CA SER A 253 8.89 0.16 0.61
C SER A 253 9.06 1.08 -0.62
N ASP A 254 8.78 2.38 -0.46
CA ASP A 254 9.03 3.41 -1.48
C ASP A 254 10.47 3.40 -1.99
N LEU A 255 11.43 3.09 -1.12
CA LEU A 255 12.86 3.07 -1.42
C LEU A 255 13.25 1.97 -2.42
N SER A 256 12.38 0.99 -2.63
CA SER A 256 12.51 -0.06 -3.65
C SER A 256 11.71 0.23 -4.91
N GLY A 257 10.82 1.23 -4.87
CA GLY A 257 9.94 1.59 -5.97
C GLY A 257 8.84 0.57 -6.28
N ILE A 258 8.59 -0.36 -5.36
CA ILE A 258 7.52 -1.35 -5.40
C ILE A 258 6.91 -1.49 -4.00
N ALA A 259 5.59 -1.59 -3.92
CA ALA A 259 4.88 -1.64 -2.64
C ALA A 259 4.74 -3.09 -2.13
N LEU A 260 5.87 -3.73 -1.81
CA LEU A 260 5.91 -5.09 -1.27
C LEU A 260 6.25 -5.09 0.23
N PHE A 261 5.67 -6.06 0.95
CA PHE A 261 5.89 -6.24 2.38
C PHE A 261 7.36 -6.58 2.68
N GLU A 262 7.96 -7.45 1.86
CA GLU A 262 9.34 -7.88 1.95
C GLU A 262 10.32 -6.70 1.82
N GLU A 263 10.02 -5.75 0.95
CA GLU A 263 10.82 -4.54 0.75
C GLU A 263 10.76 -3.61 1.97
N ALA A 264 9.59 -3.49 2.61
CA ALA A 264 9.48 -2.75 3.87
C ALA A 264 10.34 -3.37 4.97
N PHE A 265 10.38 -4.71 5.06
CA PHE A 265 11.25 -5.43 6.00
C PHE A 265 12.72 -5.25 5.69
N TYR A 266 13.10 -5.37 4.41
CA TYR A 266 14.48 -5.19 3.98
C TYR A 266 15.03 -3.83 4.42
N HIS A 267 14.30 -2.74 4.14
CA HIS A 267 14.74 -1.39 4.54
C HIS A 267 14.76 -1.19 6.05
N GLY A 268 13.80 -1.78 6.77
CA GLY A 268 13.82 -1.77 8.24
C GLY A 268 15.08 -2.43 8.82
N LEU A 269 15.44 -3.62 8.34
CA LEU A 269 16.64 -4.34 8.78
C LEU A 269 17.93 -3.65 8.35
N ARG A 270 17.97 -3.09 7.14
CA ARG A 270 19.11 -2.29 6.66
C ARG A 270 19.39 -1.12 7.61
N ALA A 271 18.39 -0.28 7.88
CA ALA A 271 18.56 0.89 8.74
C ALA A 271 18.92 0.50 10.18
N ALA A 272 18.34 -0.58 10.72
CA ALA A 272 18.75 -1.10 12.03
C ALA A 272 20.24 -1.51 12.03
N GLY A 273 20.71 -2.17 10.97
CA GLY A 273 22.13 -2.51 10.80
C GLY A 273 23.05 -1.29 10.69
N GLU A 274 22.62 -0.23 10.02
CA GLU A 274 23.36 1.05 9.95
C GLU A 274 23.44 1.74 11.32
N ILE A 275 22.33 1.74 12.06
CA ILE A 275 22.24 2.36 13.38
C ILE A 275 23.12 1.64 14.40
N LEU A 276 23.19 0.31 14.36
CA LEU A 276 23.94 -0.50 15.32
C LEU A 276 25.46 -0.55 15.04
N LYS A 277 25.90 -0.25 13.81
CA LYS A 277 27.32 -0.22 13.44
C LYS A 277 28.02 1.10 13.76
N ASN A 278 27.24 2.17 13.92
CA ASN A 278 27.70 3.53 14.23
C ASN A 278 27.50 3.82 15.70
#